data_AF-A0A956EPC9-F1
#
_entry.id   AF-A0A956EPC9-F1
#
_cell.length_a   1.000
_cell.length_b   1.000
_cell.length_c   1.000
_cell.angle_alpha   90.00
_cell.angle_beta   90.00
_cell.angle_gamma   90.00
#
_symmetry.space_group_name_H-M   'P 1'
#
loop_
_entity.id
_entity.type
_entity.pdbx_description
1 polymer ?
#
loop_
_entity_poly.entity_id
_entity_poly.type
_entity_poly.pdbx_seq_one_letter_code
_entity_poly.pdbx_strand_id
1 'polypeptide(L)'
;MTEHMEVHQSASQVQGLGGRGPSSAAPGGAQVLLNDPSIAQKFASDEARFESFGRAIDKIRKEAEASMGESDLKHVRRLRHLSRGLEVVGRAAIHFSFEPIGFGAGVIALWLHKQLEATEIGHTALHGAYDKLPGVGRFHSSRFRWKTPIDEESWRYGHNVRHHGATNVAGHDADIHFGPVRLTRDTPWRPAHRFQLAYALLGLFPNFGFVMNMHFTGLADLYEGNGRGGMDFLPDKRPKTIAKAHWKAVRKYAPYYAYE
;
A
#
# COMPACT_ATOMS: atom_id res chain seq x y z
N MET A 1 42.80 1.56 4.34
CA MET A 1 42.41 2.99 4.36
C MET A 1 40.90 2.99 4.20
N THR A 2 40.20 2.86 5.31
CA THR A 2 38.75 2.61 5.41
C THR A 2 38.23 3.64 6.40
N GLU A 3 37.49 4.60 5.88
CA GLU A 3 36.99 5.76 6.63
C GLU A 3 35.61 5.40 7.17
N HIS A 4 35.52 5.26 8.50
CA HIS A 4 34.25 5.14 9.22
C HIS A 4 33.68 6.54 9.43
N MET A 5 32.50 6.80 8.88
CA MET A 5 31.76 8.04 9.09
C MET A 5 30.87 7.87 10.32
N GLU A 6 31.32 8.39 11.47
CA GLU A 6 30.50 8.53 12.68
C GLU A 6 29.46 9.63 12.48
N VAL A 7 28.19 9.29 12.67
CA VAL A 7 27.09 10.26 12.72
C VAL A 7 26.85 10.62 14.18
N HIS A 8 27.42 11.73 14.63
CA HIS A 8 27.05 12.37 15.88
C HIS A 8 25.68 13.06 15.73
N GLN A 9 24.64 12.52 16.35
CA GLN A 9 23.39 13.25 16.60
C GLN A 9 23.44 13.94 17.96
N SER A 10 23.44 15.27 17.91
CA SER A 10 23.31 16.16 19.07
C SER A 10 21.92 16.04 19.68
N ALA A 11 21.86 15.50 20.89
CA ALA A 11 20.68 15.54 21.75
C ALA A 11 20.66 16.86 22.53
N SER A 12 19.93 17.86 22.03
CA SER A 12 19.38 18.92 22.90
C SER A 12 18.21 19.63 22.22
N GLN A 13 17.22 19.99 23.04
CA GLN A 13 16.00 20.76 22.72
C GLN A 13 14.75 19.96 22.30
N VAL A 14 14.16 19.26 23.27
CA VAL A 14 12.69 19.31 23.43
C VAL A 14 12.40 19.52 24.92
N GLN A 15 12.26 20.78 25.34
CA GLN A 15 11.66 21.15 26.62
C GLN A 15 10.38 21.94 26.35
N GLY A 16 9.29 21.48 26.99
CA GLY A 16 8.21 22.33 27.46
C GLY A 16 7.02 22.55 26.53
N LEU A 17 6.06 21.61 26.53
CA LEU A 17 4.63 21.95 26.37
C LEU A 17 3.80 21.13 27.36
N GLY A 18 3.57 21.71 28.54
CA GLY A 18 2.58 21.23 29.48
C GLY A 18 1.17 21.56 28.98
N GLY A 19 0.40 20.53 28.64
CA GLY A 19 -1.02 20.64 28.33
C GLY A 19 -1.78 19.52 29.04
N ARG A 20 -2.70 19.88 29.94
CA ARG A 20 -3.64 18.93 30.56
C ARG A 20 -4.58 18.40 29.48
N GLY A 21 -4.45 17.12 29.13
CA GLY A 21 -5.41 16.41 28.28
C GLY A 21 -6.66 15.99 29.07
N PRO A 22 -7.83 15.88 28.42
CA PRO A 22 -9.08 15.53 29.07
C PRO A 22 -9.10 14.06 29.49
N SER A 23 -9.62 13.81 30.69
CA SER A 23 -9.94 12.48 31.22
C SER A 23 -11.06 11.85 30.38
N SER A 24 -10.72 10.89 29.53
CA SER A 24 -11.68 9.95 28.95
C SER A 24 -11.20 8.54 29.23
N ALA A 25 -11.95 7.80 30.05
CA ALA A 25 -11.64 6.42 30.36
C ALA A 25 -11.57 5.59 29.06
N ALA A 26 -10.43 4.96 28.82
CA ALA A 26 -10.25 4.05 27.70
C ALA A 26 -11.18 2.85 27.86
N PRO A 27 -11.79 2.31 26.77
CA PRO A 27 -12.65 1.13 26.84
C PRO A 27 -11.87 -0.07 27.38
N GLY A 28 -12.51 -0.88 28.24
CA GLY A 28 -11.88 -1.86 29.13
C GLY A 28 -10.90 -2.86 28.51
N GLY A 29 -10.97 -3.12 27.20
CA GLY A 29 -9.98 -3.96 26.51
C GLY A 29 -8.58 -3.34 26.42
N ALA A 30 -8.48 -2.01 26.28
CA ALA A 30 -7.20 -1.30 26.31
C ALA A 30 -6.60 -1.31 27.73
N GLN A 31 -7.46 -1.27 28.75
CA GLN A 31 -7.03 -1.26 30.15
C GLN A 31 -6.49 -2.63 30.60
N VAL A 32 -7.00 -3.72 30.04
CA VAL A 32 -6.49 -5.08 30.29
C VAL A 32 -5.09 -5.28 29.70
N LEU A 33 -4.82 -4.74 28.50
CA LEU A 33 -3.46 -4.75 27.94
C LEU A 33 -2.51 -3.85 28.74
N LEU A 34 -2.95 -2.66 29.16
CA LEU A 34 -2.13 -1.73 29.96
C LEU A 34 -1.81 -2.23 31.38
N ASN A 35 -2.59 -3.18 31.91
CA ASN A 35 -2.42 -3.75 33.24
C ASN A 35 -1.77 -5.15 33.25
N ASP A 36 -1.22 -5.60 32.12
CA ASP A 36 -0.40 -6.82 32.10
C ASP A 36 0.89 -6.57 32.91
N PRO A 37 1.17 -7.33 33.99
CA PRO A 37 2.39 -7.18 34.77
C PRO A 37 3.68 -7.40 33.96
N SER A 38 3.61 -7.98 32.75
CA SER A 38 4.75 -8.01 31.81
C SER A 38 5.07 -6.65 31.18
N ILE A 39 4.10 -5.72 31.10
CA ILE A 39 4.31 -4.34 30.63
C ILE A 39 4.86 -3.46 31.75
N ALA A 40 4.55 -3.79 33.01
CA ALA A 40 5.17 -3.19 34.19
C ALA A 40 6.60 -3.69 34.46
N GLN A 41 7.26 -4.35 33.49
CA GLN A 41 8.67 -4.70 33.60
C GLN A 41 9.52 -3.44 33.69
N LYS A 42 10.19 -3.25 34.83
CA LYS A 42 11.29 -2.29 34.93
C LYS A 42 12.48 -2.85 34.17
N PHE A 43 12.78 -2.27 33.01
CA PHE A 43 14.01 -2.55 32.26
C PHE A 43 15.18 -1.78 32.89
N ALA A 44 16.37 -2.38 32.86
CA ALA A 44 17.59 -1.75 33.38
C ALA A 44 18.06 -0.55 32.54
N SER A 45 17.68 -0.51 31.26
CA SER A 45 17.97 0.59 30.32
C SER A 45 16.95 0.60 29.17
N ASP A 46 16.93 1.69 28.39
CA ASP A 46 16.14 1.77 27.15
C ASP A 46 16.58 0.72 26.12
N GLU A 47 17.88 0.42 26.04
CA GLU A 47 18.42 -0.65 25.19
C GLU A 47 17.80 -2.00 25.56
N ALA A 48 17.81 -2.35 26.86
CA ALA A 48 17.22 -3.59 27.34
C ALA A 48 15.70 -3.66 27.08
N ARG A 49 15.00 -2.51 27.12
CA ARG A 49 13.58 -2.41 26.74
C ARG A 49 13.39 -2.66 25.25
N PHE A 50 14.17 -2.02 24.38
CA PHE A 50 14.05 -2.17 22.93
C PHE A 50 14.41 -3.57 22.46
N GLU A 51 15.44 -4.19 23.03
CA GLU A 51 15.76 -5.60 22.74
C GLU A 51 14.64 -6.54 23.18
N SER A 52 14.05 -6.32 24.37
CA SER A 52 12.93 -7.13 24.85
C SER A 52 11.72 -7.02 23.92
N PHE A 53 11.41 -5.80 23.50
CA PHE A 53 10.37 -5.54 22.51
C PHE A 53 10.68 -6.24 21.17
N GLY A 54 11.91 -6.12 20.66
CA GLY A 54 12.35 -6.80 19.44
C GLY A 54 12.17 -8.32 19.52
N ARG A 55 12.59 -8.94 20.63
CA ARG A 55 12.39 -10.39 20.87
C ARG A 55 10.91 -10.77 20.90
N ALA A 56 10.04 -9.93 21.46
CA ALA A 56 8.61 -10.18 21.48
C ALA A 56 8.00 -10.14 20.07
N ILE A 57 8.39 -9.16 19.25
CA ILE A 57 7.97 -9.07 17.84
C ILE A 57 8.48 -10.26 17.03
N ASP A 58 9.75 -10.65 17.22
CA ASP A 58 10.33 -11.82 16.54
C ASP A 58 9.64 -13.12 16.92
N LYS A 59 9.19 -13.25 18.18
CA LYS A 59 8.39 -14.40 18.63
C LYS A 59 7.07 -14.47 17.87
N ILE A 60 6.32 -13.36 17.82
CA ILE A 60 5.06 -13.28 17.05
C ILE A 60 5.29 -13.61 15.58
N ARG A 61 6.36 -13.07 14.98
CA ARG A 61 6.74 -13.37 13.60
C ARG A 61 6.97 -14.87 13.39
N LYS A 62 7.73 -15.53 14.27
CA LYS A 62 8.01 -16.97 14.16
C LYS A 62 6.74 -17.80 14.29
N GLU A 63 5.85 -17.46 15.22
CA GLU A 63 4.56 -18.13 15.41
C GLU A 63 3.67 -17.95 14.17
N ALA A 64 3.58 -16.73 13.64
CA ALA A 64 2.85 -16.44 12.41
C ALA A 64 3.44 -17.22 11.23
N GLU A 65 4.76 -17.20 11.03
CA GLU A 65 5.43 -17.93 9.95
C GLU A 65 5.23 -19.44 10.06
N ALA A 66 5.26 -20.00 11.27
CA ALA A 66 5.01 -21.42 11.52
C ALA A 66 3.55 -21.84 11.27
N SER A 67 2.60 -20.90 11.36
CA SER A 67 1.19 -21.14 11.07
C SER A 67 0.86 -21.13 9.58
N MET A 68 1.75 -20.60 8.73
CA MET A 68 1.52 -20.54 7.29
C MET A 68 1.74 -21.90 6.63
N GLY A 69 0.95 -22.22 5.62
CA GLY A 69 1.09 -23.50 4.92
C GLY A 69 0.13 -23.70 3.74
N GLU A 70 -0.22 -24.96 3.51
CA GLU A 70 -1.06 -25.36 2.38
C GLU A 70 -2.48 -24.76 2.43
N SER A 71 -3.00 -24.47 3.64
CA SER A 71 -4.30 -23.83 3.84
C SER A 71 -4.36 -22.46 3.16
N ASP A 72 -3.30 -21.66 3.24
CA ASP A 72 -3.22 -20.33 2.63
C ASP A 72 -3.24 -20.42 1.10
N LEU A 73 -2.49 -21.39 0.55
CA LEU A 73 -2.50 -21.66 -0.89
C LEU A 73 -3.87 -22.16 -1.36
N LYS A 74 -4.52 -23.04 -0.60
CA LYS A 74 -5.88 -23.51 -0.89
C LYS A 74 -6.88 -22.36 -0.85
N HIS A 75 -6.74 -21.45 0.10
CA HIS A 75 -7.57 -20.27 0.25
C HIS A 75 -7.46 -19.34 -0.96
N VAL A 76 -6.25 -18.90 -1.33
CA VAL A 76 -6.06 -17.99 -2.45
C VAL A 76 -6.44 -18.61 -3.80
N ARG A 77 -6.24 -19.93 -3.97
CA ARG A 77 -6.72 -20.66 -5.15
C ARG A 77 -8.25 -20.68 -5.21
N ARG A 78 -8.92 -20.94 -4.07
CA ARG A 78 -10.39 -20.90 -3.98
C ARG A 78 -10.94 -19.51 -4.31
N LEU A 79 -10.35 -18.45 -3.73
CA LEU A 79 -10.75 -17.08 -4.03
C LEU A 79 -10.62 -16.76 -5.52
N ARG A 80 -9.53 -17.22 -6.17
CA ARG A 80 -9.40 -17.07 -7.61
C ARG A 80 -10.47 -17.82 -8.40
N HIS A 81 -10.83 -19.04 -7.99
CA HIS A 81 -11.90 -19.78 -8.66
C HIS A 81 -13.25 -19.08 -8.52
N LEU A 82 -13.57 -18.59 -7.31
CA LEU A 82 -14.76 -17.78 -7.07
C LEU A 82 -14.76 -16.52 -7.94
N SER A 83 -13.65 -15.78 -7.94
CA SER A 83 -13.50 -14.58 -8.73
C SER A 83 -13.71 -14.83 -10.22
N ARG A 84 -13.13 -15.90 -10.79
CA ARG A 84 -13.35 -16.27 -12.20
C ARG A 84 -14.80 -16.70 -12.49
N GLY A 85 -15.45 -17.36 -11.54
CA GLY A 85 -16.88 -17.68 -11.64
C GLY A 85 -17.74 -16.42 -11.72
N LEU A 86 -17.48 -15.45 -10.83
CA LEU A 86 -18.14 -14.14 -10.83
C LEU A 86 -17.90 -13.37 -12.14
N GLU A 87 -16.70 -13.44 -12.70
CA GLU A 87 -16.39 -12.85 -14.01
C GLU A 87 -17.29 -13.42 -15.11
N VAL A 88 -17.33 -14.74 -15.24
CA VAL A 88 -18.10 -15.43 -16.30
C VAL A 88 -19.59 -15.18 -16.12
N VAL A 89 -20.12 -15.35 -14.91
CA VAL A 89 -21.53 -15.12 -14.61
C VAL A 89 -21.90 -13.65 -14.80
N GLY A 90 -21.06 -12.73 -14.34
CA GLY A 90 -21.30 -11.30 -14.47
C GLY A 90 -21.34 -10.84 -15.92
N ARG A 91 -20.38 -11.28 -16.75
CA ARG A 91 -20.35 -10.98 -18.19
C ARG A 91 -21.57 -11.56 -18.91
N ALA A 92 -21.91 -12.82 -18.62
CA ALA A 92 -23.09 -13.46 -19.22
C ALA A 92 -24.39 -12.76 -18.82
N ALA A 93 -24.55 -12.43 -17.53
CA ALA A 93 -25.72 -11.72 -17.03
C ALA A 93 -25.88 -10.36 -17.71
N ILE A 94 -24.81 -9.57 -17.84
CA ILE A 94 -24.87 -8.28 -18.56
C ILE A 94 -25.20 -8.47 -20.04
N HIS A 95 -24.64 -9.49 -20.70
CA HIS A 95 -24.81 -9.68 -22.14
C HIS A 95 -26.21 -10.19 -22.51
N PHE A 96 -26.83 -11.01 -21.66
CA PHE A 96 -28.12 -11.65 -21.95
C PHE A 96 -29.31 -11.08 -21.18
N SER A 97 -29.10 -10.23 -20.16
CA SER A 97 -30.19 -9.60 -19.42
C SER A 97 -30.52 -8.24 -20.02
N PHE A 98 -31.76 -8.08 -20.50
CA PHE A 98 -32.30 -6.80 -20.97
C PHE A 98 -33.13 -6.08 -19.89
N GLU A 99 -33.29 -6.71 -18.73
CA GLU A 99 -34.02 -6.17 -17.60
C GLU A 99 -33.07 -5.71 -16.46
N PRO A 100 -33.48 -4.72 -15.63
CA PRO A 100 -32.57 -4.04 -14.70
C PRO A 100 -31.98 -4.91 -13.58
N ILE A 101 -32.68 -5.95 -13.12
CA ILE A 101 -32.28 -6.82 -12.01
C ILE A 101 -31.12 -7.72 -12.44
N GLY A 102 -31.26 -8.43 -13.55
CA GLY A 102 -30.24 -9.32 -14.11
C GLY A 102 -29.01 -8.56 -14.57
N PHE A 103 -29.21 -7.40 -15.21
CA PHE A 103 -28.12 -6.47 -15.51
C PHE A 103 -27.40 -6.02 -14.23
N GLY A 104 -28.15 -5.57 -13.21
CA GLY A 104 -27.61 -5.12 -11.93
C GLY A 104 -26.86 -6.22 -11.18
N ALA A 105 -27.38 -7.44 -11.16
CA ALA A 105 -26.71 -8.61 -10.60
C ALA A 105 -25.40 -8.91 -11.33
N GLY A 106 -25.39 -8.78 -12.66
CA GLY A 106 -24.18 -8.92 -13.47
C GLY A 106 -23.12 -7.87 -13.14
N VAL A 107 -23.52 -6.60 -13.00
CA VAL A 107 -22.63 -5.50 -12.58
C VAL A 107 -22.03 -5.77 -11.19
N ILE A 108 -22.84 -6.20 -10.22
CA ILE A 108 -22.36 -6.53 -8.86
C ILE A 108 -21.37 -7.70 -8.90
N ALA A 109 -21.66 -8.74 -9.69
CA ALA A 109 -20.76 -9.88 -9.84
C ALA A 109 -19.40 -9.46 -10.42
N LEU A 110 -19.39 -8.61 -11.46
CA LEU A 110 -18.14 -8.08 -12.02
C LEU A 110 -17.40 -7.15 -11.06
N TRP A 111 -18.12 -6.33 -10.30
CA TRP A 111 -17.52 -5.52 -9.26
C TRP A 111 -16.82 -6.38 -8.20
N LEU A 112 -17.49 -7.42 -7.68
CA LEU A 112 -16.90 -8.36 -6.72
C LEU A 112 -15.68 -9.09 -7.31
N HIS A 113 -15.77 -9.54 -8.56
CA HIS A 113 -14.62 -10.12 -9.29
C HIS A 113 -13.41 -9.18 -9.28
N LYS A 114 -13.61 -7.91 -9.67
CA LYS A 114 -12.55 -6.91 -9.71
C LYS A 114 -11.97 -6.64 -8.33
N GLN A 115 -12.80 -6.53 -7.28
CA GLN A 115 -12.31 -6.34 -5.91
C GLN A 115 -11.44 -7.53 -5.46
N LEU A 116 -11.89 -8.76 -5.69
CA LEU A 116 -11.13 -9.95 -5.32
C LEU A 116 -9.79 -10.04 -6.05
N GLU A 117 -9.73 -9.79 -7.36
CA GLU A 117 -8.45 -9.87 -8.09
C GLU A 117 -7.53 -8.68 -7.80
N ALA A 118 -8.09 -7.48 -7.57
CA ALA A 118 -7.31 -6.28 -7.29
C ALA A 118 -6.74 -6.27 -5.87
N THR A 119 -7.60 -6.37 -4.84
CA THR A 119 -7.21 -6.20 -3.45
C THR A 119 -6.90 -7.55 -2.80
N GLU A 120 -7.86 -8.45 -2.72
CA GLU A 120 -7.70 -9.65 -1.89
C GLU A 120 -6.59 -10.58 -2.39
N ILE A 121 -6.54 -10.81 -3.71
CA ILE A 121 -5.57 -11.72 -4.32
C ILE A 121 -4.31 -10.96 -4.75
N GLY A 122 -4.48 -9.85 -5.47
CA GLY A 122 -3.37 -9.17 -6.15
C GLY A 122 -2.46 -8.38 -5.23
N HIS A 123 -3.05 -7.51 -4.41
CA HIS A 123 -2.30 -6.71 -3.42
C HIS A 123 -1.60 -7.63 -2.41
N THR A 124 -2.29 -8.64 -1.88
CA THR A 124 -1.72 -9.65 -0.98
C THR A 124 -0.56 -10.43 -1.61
N ALA A 125 -0.70 -10.87 -2.86
CA ALA A 125 0.38 -11.58 -3.56
C ALA A 125 1.59 -10.68 -3.81
N LEU A 126 1.37 -9.42 -4.18
CA LEU A 126 2.46 -8.47 -4.42
C LEU A 126 3.15 -8.01 -3.12
N HIS A 127 2.48 -8.07 -1.98
CA HIS A 127 3.08 -7.96 -0.65
C HIS A 127 4.00 -9.14 -0.29
N GLY A 128 3.98 -10.22 -1.07
CA GLY A 128 4.82 -11.39 -0.83
C GLY A 128 4.31 -12.31 0.26
N ALA A 129 3.02 -12.21 0.63
CA ALA A 129 2.40 -13.02 1.68
C ALA A 129 2.61 -14.54 1.47
N TYR A 130 2.75 -14.97 0.21
CA TYR A 130 2.91 -16.39 -0.14
C TYR A 130 4.34 -16.79 -0.54
N ASP A 131 5.30 -15.86 -0.57
CA ASP A 131 6.62 -16.09 -1.19
C ASP A 131 7.44 -17.19 -0.50
N LYS A 132 7.20 -17.40 0.80
CA LYS A 132 7.87 -18.43 1.61
C LYS A 132 7.23 -19.81 1.47
N LEU A 133 6.07 -19.92 0.83
CA LEU A 133 5.32 -21.18 0.75
C LEU A 133 5.80 -22.05 -0.42
N PRO A 134 6.09 -23.34 -0.18
CA PRO A 134 6.40 -24.27 -1.26
C PRO A 134 5.19 -24.42 -2.19
N GLY A 135 5.43 -24.48 -3.51
CA GLY A 135 4.34 -24.63 -4.49
C GLY A 135 3.48 -23.38 -4.72
N VAL A 136 3.92 -22.20 -4.27
CA VAL A 136 3.23 -20.91 -4.50
C VAL A 136 2.98 -20.58 -5.98
N GLY A 137 3.84 -21.05 -6.88
CA GLY A 137 3.66 -20.91 -8.33
C GLY A 137 3.51 -19.45 -8.77
N ARG A 138 2.39 -19.13 -9.46
CA ARG A 138 2.11 -17.78 -9.97
C ARG A 138 1.74 -16.74 -8.90
N PHE A 139 1.52 -17.16 -7.66
CA PHE A 139 1.19 -16.26 -6.55
C PHE A 139 2.42 -15.63 -5.91
N HIS A 140 3.63 -16.01 -6.32
CA HIS A 140 4.85 -15.39 -5.85
C HIS A 140 4.92 -13.95 -6.36
N SER A 141 5.22 -13.00 -5.49
CA SER A 141 5.24 -11.55 -5.75
C SER A 141 6.00 -11.15 -7.03
N SER A 142 7.14 -11.78 -7.32
CA SER A 142 7.98 -11.49 -8.49
C SER A 142 7.41 -12.02 -9.81
N ARG A 143 6.53 -13.04 -9.75
CA ARG A 143 5.91 -13.71 -10.91
C ARG A 143 4.47 -13.30 -11.11
N PHE A 144 3.83 -12.74 -10.08
CA PHE A 144 2.44 -12.36 -10.11
C PHE A 144 2.21 -11.28 -11.17
N ARG A 145 1.21 -11.51 -12.02
CA ARG A 145 0.71 -10.54 -12.99
C ARG A 145 -0.58 -9.96 -12.42
N TRP A 146 -0.56 -8.68 -12.12
CA TRP A 146 -1.69 -8.01 -11.49
C TRP A 146 -2.65 -7.53 -12.55
N LYS A 147 -3.94 -7.80 -12.38
CA LYS A 147 -4.97 -7.35 -13.33
C LYS A 147 -5.38 -5.89 -13.14
N THR A 148 -4.87 -5.22 -12.10
CA THR A 148 -4.99 -3.77 -11.93
C THR A 148 -4.04 -3.02 -12.87
N PRO A 149 -4.38 -1.82 -13.37
CA PRO A 149 -3.54 -1.05 -14.28
C PRO A 149 -2.34 -0.39 -13.57
N ILE A 150 -1.65 -1.11 -12.67
CA ILE A 150 -0.47 -0.69 -11.91
C ILE A 150 0.71 -1.63 -12.21
N ASP A 151 1.89 -1.06 -12.49
CA ASP A 151 3.14 -1.79 -12.73
C ASP A 151 3.58 -2.49 -11.43
N GLU A 152 3.73 -3.81 -11.50
CA GLU A 152 3.98 -4.63 -10.32
C GLU A 152 5.34 -4.36 -9.67
N GLU A 153 6.36 -4.03 -10.46
CA GLU A 153 7.71 -3.75 -9.93
C GLU A 153 7.76 -2.38 -9.28
N SER A 154 7.20 -1.38 -9.95
CA SER A 154 7.04 -0.03 -9.41
C SER A 154 6.19 -0.02 -8.15
N TRP A 155 5.08 -0.78 -8.12
CA TRP A 155 4.25 -0.91 -6.93
C TRP A 155 4.99 -1.57 -5.76
N ARG A 156 5.74 -2.66 -5.99
CA ARG A 156 6.51 -3.30 -4.92
C ARG A 156 7.57 -2.35 -4.34
N TYR A 157 8.22 -1.55 -5.19
CA TYR A 157 9.17 -0.56 -4.69
C TYR A 157 8.47 0.57 -3.93
N GLY A 158 7.45 1.18 -4.54
CA GLY A 158 6.81 2.36 -3.96
C GLY A 158 5.96 2.04 -2.73
N HIS A 159 5.16 0.99 -2.79
CA HIS A 159 4.27 0.65 -1.69
C HIS A 159 4.99 -0.16 -0.59
N ASN A 160 5.76 -1.21 -0.93
CA ASN A 160 6.35 -2.07 0.10
C ASN A 160 7.61 -1.46 0.71
N VAL A 161 8.48 -0.83 -0.11
CA VAL A 161 9.76 -0.30 0.38
C VAL A 161 9.62 1.14 0.88
N ARG A 162 8.99 2.04 0.10
CA ARG A 162 8.85 3.44 0.51
C ARG A 162 7.70 3.63 1.50
N HIS A 163 6.47 3.36 1.09
CA HIS A 163 5.29 3.62 1.91
C HIS A 163 5.27 2.77 3.19
N HIS A 164 5.36 1.44 3.12
CA HIS A 164 5.39 0.61 4.34
C HIS A 164 6.69 0.73 5.14
N GLY A 165 7.79 1.17 4.53
CA GLY A 165 9.03 1.46 5.25
C GLY A 165 8.96 2.71 6.12
N ALA A 166 8.13 3.69 5.75
CA ALA A 166 8.04 4.98 6.43
C ALA A 166 6.62 5.58 6.39
N THR A 167 5.59 4.77 6.67
CA THR A 167 4.19 5.13 6.44
C THR A 167 3.80 6.44 7.09
N ASN A 168 3.25 7.36 6.29
CA ASN A 168 2.83 8.70 6.70
C ASN A 168 3.94 9.57 7.33
N VAL A 169 5.21 9.24 7.10
CA VAL A 169 6.34 10.07 7.56
C VAL A 169 6.68 11.09 6.47
N ALA A 170 6.47 12.37 6.80
CA ALA A 170 6.76 13.47 5.89
C ALA A 170 8.22 13.46 5.39
N GLY A 171 8.40 13.68 4.09
CA GLY A 171 9.70 13.59 3.42
C GLY A 171 10.22 12.17 3.15
N HIS A 172 9.58 11.13 3.67
CA HIS A 172 9.98 9.73 3.46
C HIS A 172 8.91 8.91 2.72
N ASP A 173 7.64 9.17 3.01
CA ASP A 173 6.51 8.55 2.32
C ASP A 173 6.06 9.38 1.11
N ALA A 174 6.19 8.81 -0.08
CA ALA A 174 5.73 9.44 -1.31
C ALA A 174 4.18 9.48 -1.39
N ASP A 175 3.49 8.57 -0.70
CA ASP A 175 2.03 8.41 -0.78
C ASP A 175 1.27 9.52 -0.03
N ILE A 176 1.95 10.45 0.64
CA ILE A 176 1.35 11.67 1.21
C ILE A 176 1.74 12.95 0.45
N HIS A 177 2.51 12.82 -0.64
CA HIS A 177 3.00 13.94 -1.46
C HIS A 177 2.64 13.82 -2.95
N PHE A 178 1.70 12.93 -3.31
CA PHE A 178 1.38 12.63 -4.70
C PHE A 178 0.27 13.48 -5.30
N GLY A 179 0.52 13.92 -6.54
CA GLY A 179 -0.47 14.60 -7.37
C GLY A 179 -1.02 15.90 -6.76
N PRO A 180 -2.28 16.26 -7.05
CA PRO A 180 -2.85 17.54 -6.63
C PRO A 180 -3.53 17.48 -5.25
N VAL A 181 -3.43 16.36 -4.52
CA VAL A 181 -4.10 16.17 -3.23
C VAL A 181 -3.15 16.50 -2.10
N ARG A 182 -3.53 17.48 -1.29
CA ARG A 182 -2.84 17.84 -0.06
C ARG A 182 -3.28 16.95 1.10
N LEU A 183 -2.39 16.05 1.51
CA LEU A 183 -2.62 15.10 2.62
C LEU A 183 -1.86 15.44 3.91
N THR A 184 -0.78 16.22 3.82
CA THR A 184 0.02 16.68 4.98
C THR A 184 0.10 18.21 5.04
N ARG A 185 0.49 18.73 6.20
CA ARG A 185 0.80 20.16 6.40
C ARG A 185 2.06 20.61 5.65
N ASP A 186 2.99 19.68 5.40
CA ASP A 186 4.27 19.94 4.73
C ASP A 186 4.14 20.19 3.23
N THR A 187 3.01 19.80 2.62
CA THR A 187 2.69 20.15 1.24
C THR A 187 2.10 21.57 1.22
N PRO A 188 2.72 22.55 0.54
CA PRO A 188 2.22 23.92 0.50
C PRO A 188 0.80 23.98 -0.06
N TRP A 189 -0.03 24.85 0.50
CA TRP A 189 -1.37 25.05 -0.03
C TRP A 189 -1.33 25.79 -1.38
N ARG A 190 -2.22 25.42 -2.30
CA ARG A 190 -2.43 26.05 -3.60
C ARG A 190 -3.93 26.30 -3.81
N PRO A 191 -4.35 27.34 -4.56
CA PRO A 191 -5.76 27.62 -4.83
C PRO A 191 -6.57 26.45 -5.40
N ALA A 192 -5.92 25.54 -6.15
CA ALA A 192 -6.55 24.33 -6.67
C ALA A 192 -7.11 23.40 -5.58
N HIS A 193 -6.54 23.39 -4.36
CA HIS A 193 -7.00 22.54 -3.26
C HIS A 193 -8.42 22.84 -2.79
N ARG A 194 -9.01 23.99 -3.17
CA ARG A 194 -10.44 24.26 -2.93
C ARG A 194 -11.36 23.26 -3.64
N PHE A 195 -10.87 22.62 -4.70
CA PHE A 195 -11.59 21.60 -5.45
C PHE A 195 -11.11 20.17 -5.15
N GLN A 196 -10.27 19.99 -4.12
CA GLN A 196 -9.68 18.68 -3.80
C GLN A 196 -10.73 17.60 -3.55
N LEU A 197 -11.84 17.92 -2.87
CA LEU A 197 -12.91 16.96 -2.63
C LEU A 197 -13.55 16.49 -3.95
N ALA A 198 -13.86 17.44 -4.85
CA ALA A 198 -14.41 17.12 -6.16
C ALA A 198 -13.42 16.30 -7.00
N TYR A 199 -12.14 16.69 -7.00
CA TYR A 199 -11.09 15.94 -7.67
C TYR A 199 -10.94 14.53 -7.08
N ALA A 200 -10.99 14.37 -5.76
CA ALA A 200 -10.86 13.07 -5.12
C ALA A 200 -12.00 12.13 -5.53
N LEU A 201 -13.25 12.62 -5.45
CA LEU A 201 -14.45 11.83 -5.74
C LEU A 201 -14.63 11.51 -7.23
N LEU A 202 -14.32 12.46 -8.11
CA LEU A 202 -14.64 12.35 -9.54
C LEU A 202 -13.42 12.02 -10.41
N GLY A 203 -12.22 12.36 -9.94
CA GLY A 203 -10.95 12.12 -10.63
C GLY A 203 -10.19 10.95 -10.02
N LEU A 204 -9.70 11.10 -8.79
CA LEU A 204 -8.79 10.15 -8.16
C LEU A 204 -9.42 8.77 -7.95
N PHE A 205 -10.51 8.66 -7.19
CA PHE A 205 -11.05 7.34 -6.80
C PHE A 205 -11.57 6.52 -7.99
N PRO A 206 -12.33 7.10 -8.95
CA PRO A 206 -12.77 6.34 -10.13
C PRO A 206 -11.60 5.86 -11.00
N ASN A 207 -10.46 6.57 -10.96
CA ASN A 207 -9.26 6.27 -11.75
C ASN A 207 -8.07 5.80 -10.90
N PHE A 208 -8.33 5.29 -9.69
CA PHE A 208 -7.30 5.09 -8.67
C PHE A 208 -6.13 4.24 -9.20
N GLY A 209 -6.43 3.14 -9.90
CA GLY A 209 -5.39 2.28 -10.46
C GLY A 209 -4.46 3.01 -11.44
N PHE A 210 -5.01 3.87 -12.32
CA PHE A 210 -4.22 4.64 -13.28
C PHE A 210 -3.39 5.72 -12.59
N VAL A 211 -4.00 6.45 -11.64
CA VAL A 211 -3.31 7.51 -10.91
C VAL A 211 -2.17 6.94 -10.06
N MET A 212 -2.41 5.84 -9.35
CA MET A 212 -1.36 5.16 -8.58
C MET A 212 -0.26 4.58 -9.47
N ASN A 213 -0.59 4.16 -10.69
CA ASN A 213 0.44 3.73 -11.64
C ASN A 213 1.32 4.90 -12.08
N MET A 214 0.74 6.06 -12.39
CA MET A 214 1.50 7.28 -12.68
C MET A 214 2.40 7.67 -11.50
N HIS A 215 1.87 7.56 -10.28
CA HIS A 215 2.61 7.77 -9.04
C HIS A 215 3.80 6.83 -8.93
N PHE A 216 3.59 5.51 -8.82
CA PHE A 216 4.66 4.54 -8.59
C PHE A 216 5.67 4.41 -9.75
N THR A 217 5.31 4.80 -10.97
CA THR A 217 6.26 4.84 -12.10
C THR A 217 7.11 6.12 -12.12
N GLY A 218 6.79 7.11 -11.28
CA GLY A 218 7.48 8.40 -11.22
C GLY A 218 7.02 9.39 -12.29
N LEU A 219 5.93 9.12 -13.00
CA LEU A 219 5.38 10.06 -13.97
C LEU A 219 4.65 11.23 -13.31
N ALA A 220 4.02 11.01 -12.14
CA ALA A 220 3.46 12.10 -11.34
C ALA A 220 4.57 13.10 -10.93
N ASP A 221 5.73 12.60 -10.48
CA ASP A 221 6.91 13.43 -10.16
C ASP A 221 7.37 14.25 -11.38
N LEU A 222 7.35 13.64 -12.57
CA LEU A 222 7.80 14.27 -13.79
C LEU A 222 6.92 15.44 -14.21
N TYR A 223 5.60 15.27 -14.12
CA TYR A 223 4.61 16.19 -14.68
C TYR A 223 4.04 17.19 -13.67
N GLU A 224 3.86 16.75 -12.42
CA GLU A 224 3.20 17.53 -11.37
C GLU A 224 4.19 17.95 -10.27
N GLY A 225 5.23 17.13 -10.08
CA GLY A 225 6.22 17.27 -9.00
C GLY A 225 5.66 16.87 -7.64
N ASN A 226 6.55 16.69 -6.66
CA ASN A 226 6.18 16.29 -5.30
C ASN A 226 5.93 17.49 -4.35
N GLY A 227 5.90 18.71 -4.88
CA GLY A 227 5.73 19.95 -4.11
C GLY A 227 6.91 20.33 -3.19
N ARG A 228 8.00 19.55 -3.20
CA ARG A 228 9.17 19.69 -2.30
C ARG A 228 10.50 19.92 -3.03
N GLY A 229 10.47 20.12 -4.36
CA GLY A 229 11.67 20.40 -5.16
C GLY A 229 12.51 19.17 -5.52
N GLY A 230 11.97 17.96 -5.31
CA GLY A 230 12.62 16.69 -5.64
C GLY A 230 11.72 15.76 -6.47
N MET A 231 12.15 14.50 -6.62
CA MET A 231 11.36 13.40 -7.20
C MET A 231 11.43 12.22 -6.24
N ASP A 232 10.32 11.51 -6.06
CA ASP A 232 10.21 10.45 -5.07
C ASP A 232 10.62 9.09 -5.68
N PHE A 233 10.15 8.82 -6.91
CA PHE A 233 10.40 7.57 -7.63
C PHE A 233 11.29 7.72 -8.85
N LEU A 234 11.20 8.84 -9.57
CA LEU A 234 12.00 9.04 -10.77
C LEU A 234 13.42 9.48 -10.36
N PRO A 235 14.48 8.69 -10.66
CA PRO A 235 15.82 8.99 -10.15
C PRO A 235 16.48 10.19 -10.86
N ASP A 236 16.13 10.42 -12.12
CA ASP A 236 16.66 11.51 -12.93
C ASP A 236 15.74 11.78 -14.13
N LYS A 237 15.93 12.94 -14.77
CA LYS A 237 15.16 13.35 -15.96
C LYS A 237 15.85 12.97 -17.28
N ARG A 238 16.74 11.97 -17.30
CA ARG A 238 17.38 11.54 -18.55
C ARG A 238 16.34 10.89 -19.46
N PRO A 239 16.44 11.05 -20.79
CA PRO A 239 15.46 10.49 -21.73
C PRO A 239 15.23 8.99 -21.58
N LYS A 240 16.28 8.21 -21.28
CA LYS A 240 16.17 6.75 -21.05
C LYS A 240 15.32 6.42 -19.82
N THR A 241 15.47 7.18 -18.74
CA THR A 241 14.73 6.99 -17.48
C THR A 241 13.26 7.33 -17.69
N ILE A 242 12.98 8.46 -18.34
CA ILE A 242 11.63 8.90 -18.69
C ILE A 242 10.95 7.87 -19.61
N ALA A 243 11.64 7.41 -20.66
CA ALA A 243 11.10 6.40 -21.57
C ALA A 243 10.76 5.08 -20.84
N LYS A 244 11.60 4.65 -19.88
CA LYS A 244 11.32 3.47 -19.06
C LYS A 244 10.10 3.67 -18.17
N ALA A 245 9.96 4.83 -17.53
CA ALA A 245 8.78 5.16 -16.71
C ALA A 245 7.48 5.12 -17.53
N HIS A 246 7.49 5.76 -18.71
CA HIS A 246 6.37 5.69 -19.66
C HIS A 246 6.06 4.27 -20.10
N TRP A 247 7.07 3.49 -20.45
CA TRP A 247 6.88 2.09 -20.85
C TRP A 247 6.22 1.27 -19.73
N LYS A 248 6.71 1.41 -18.50
CA LYS A 248 6.12 0.77 -17.31
C LYS A 248 4.66 1.18 -17.09
N ALA A 249 4.34 2.45 -17.32
CA ALA A 249 2.96 2.91 -17.19
C ALA A 249 2.06 2.34 -18.31
N VAL A 250 2.45 2.54 -19.57
CA VAL A 250 1.65 2.19 -20.76
C VAL A 250 1.47 0.68 -20.91
N ARG A 251 2.47 -0.14 -20.57
CA ARG A 251 2.35 -1.61 -20.62
C ARG A 251 1.24 -2.16 -19.72
N LYS A 252 0.70 -1.36 -18.80
CA LYS A 252 -0.45 -1.71 -17.95
C LYS A 252 -1.77 -1.16 -18.48
N TYR A 253 -1.73 -0.05 -19.22
CA TYR A 253 -2.94 0.60 -19.73
C TYR A 253 -3.52 -0.14 -20.94
N ALA A 254 -2.68 -0.51 -21.91
CA ALA A 254 -3.15 -1.19 -23.11
C ALA A 254 -3.75 -2.58 -22.81
N PRO A 255 -3.14 -3.43 -21.95
CA PRO A 255 -3.75 -4.71 -21.59
C PRO A 255 -5.04 -4.57 -20.77
N TYR A 256 -5.16 -3.55 -19.92
CA TYR A 256 -6.33 -3.42 -19.05
C TYR A 256 -7.63 -3.28 -19.87
N TYR A 257 -7.66 -2.43 -20.90
CA TYR A 257 -8.83 -2.28 -21.77
C TYR A 257 -9.01 -3.41 -22.80
N ALA A 258 -7.95 -4.17 -23.09
CA ALA A 258 -8.04 -5.28 -24.05
C ALA A 258 -8.53 -6.59 -23.41
N TYR A 259 -8.37 -6.75 -22.09
CA TYR A 259 -8.68 -7.99 -21.38
C TYR A 259 -9.76 -7.86 -20.30
N GLU A 260 -10.08 -6.64 -19.83
CA GLU A 260 -11.16 -6.41 -18.86
C GLU A 260 -12.40 -5.76 -19.50
#